data_AF-A0A4U0H6I2-F1
#
_entry.id   AF-A0A4U0H6I2-F1
#
_cell.length_a   1.000
_cell.length_b   1.000
_cell.length_c   1.000
_cell.angle_alpha   90.00
_cell.angle_beta   90.00
_cell.angle_gamma   90.00
#
_symmetry.space_group_name_H-M   'P 1'
#
loop_
_entity.id
_entity.type
_entity.pdbx_description
1 polymer ?
#
loop_
_entity_poly.entity_id
_entity_poly.type
_entity_poly.pdbx_seq_one_letter_code
_entity_poly.pdbx_strand_id
1 'polypeptide(L)'
;MFEHKLTPQLSVSFQRYRYPDRGIVYAAPTSLGALPFCTGSEGLTVPSPDGEALWIGLLTRTVPSDPLLVAMLALGADGQHLDAVGGGPAEGTTPLAWIRVPEMRHLLGIAHHDDGWWALAREAVFAGAPSCISLTLLARPERPRHAAAVALSIQLTDPVAFESICQTRVPPLRPDSAYGTV
;
A
#
# COMPACT_ATOMS: atom_id res chain seq x y z
N MET A 1 5.90 15.55 1.63
CA MET A 1 5.52 14.16 1.31
C MET A 1 6.30 13.24 2.25
N PHE A 2 5.68 12.20 2.80
CA PHE A 2 6.37 11.21 3.63
C PHE A 2 6.82 10.06 2.71
N GLU A 3 8.10 9.71 2.73
CA GLU A 3 8.68 8.68 1.86
C GLU A 3 9.58 7.75 2.67
N HIS A 4 9.40 6.43 2.50
CA HIS A 4 10.26 5.42 3.08
C HIS A 4 11.08 4.74 1.98
N LYS A 5 12.39 4.64 2.18
CA LYS A 5 13.28 3.99 1.22
C LYS A 5 13.22 2.46 1.39
N LEU A 6 12.58 1.77 0.45
CA LEU A 6 12.48 0.30 0.44
C LEU A 6 13.75 -0.35 -0.13
N THR A 7 14.28 0.18 -1.23
CA THR A 7 15.54 -0.25 -1.83
C THR A 7 16.39 0.97 -2.20
N PRO A 8 17.65 0.81 -2.65
CA PRO A 8 18.43 1.92 -3.20
C PRO A 8 17.72 2.72 -4.30
N GLN A 9 16.83 2.08 -5.07
CA GLN A 9 16.18 2.63 -6.26
C GLN A 9 14.68 2.89 -6.08
N LEU A 10 14.05 2.37 -5.02
CA LEU A 10 12.62 2.47 -4.78
C LEU A 10 12.33 3.03 -3.39
N SER A 11 11.50 4.07 -3.35
CA SER A 11 10.84 4.54 -2.14
C SER A 11 9.34 4.34 -2.23
N VAL A 12 8.67 4.28 -1.10
CA VAL A 12 7.22 4.15 -0.99
C VAL A 12 6.64 5.34 -0.24
N SER A 13 5.45 5.77 -0.64
CA SER A 13 4.66 6.77 0.09
C SER A 13 3.22 6.27 0.23
N PHE A 14 2.51 6.76 1.24
CA PHE A 14 1.13 6.39 1.51
C PHE A 14 0.25 7.60 1.26
N GLN A 15 -0.75 7.45 0.40
CA GLN A 15 -1.73 8.48 0.08
C GLN A 15 -3.09 7.99 0.53
N ARG A 16 -3.94 8.90 1.01
CA ARG A 16 -5.31 8.58 1.39
C ARG A 16 -6.32 9.19 0.45
N TYR A 17 -7.50 8.61 0.43
CA TYR A 17 -8.67 9.08 -0.30
C TYR A 17 -9.93 8.62 0.43
N ARG A 18 -11.09 9.17 0.04
CA ARG A 18 -12.36 8.73 0.61
C ARG A 18 -12.64 7.29 0.22
N TYR A 19 -13.08 6.46 1.16
CA TYR A 19 -13.46 5.09 0.85
C TYR A 19 -14.60 5.07 -0.19
N PRO A 20 -14.48 4.31 -1.30
CA PRO A 20 -15.53 4.25 -2.32
C PRO A 20 -16.80 3.57 -1.81
N ASP A 21 -17.98 4.05 -2.21
CA ASP A 21 -19.26 3.50 -1.73
C ASP A 21 -19.43 1.99 -1.97
N ARG A 22 -18.83 1.48 -3.05
CA ARG A 22 -18.83 0.05 -3.40
C ARG A 22 -17.55 -0.68 -3.02
N GLY A 23 -16.62 0.00 -2.33
CA GLY A 23 -15.30 -0.53 -1.99
C GLY A 23 -14.36 -0.78 -3.18
N ILE A 24 -14.77 -0.55 -4.43
CA ILE A 24 -13.94 -0.80 -5.61
C ILE A 24 -13.42 0.52 -6.20
N VAL A 25 -12.14 0.52 -6.56
CA VAL A 25 -11.44 1.57 -7.29
C VAL A 25 -11.13 1.06 -8.69
N TYR A 26 -11.32 1.89 -9.72
CA TYR A 26 -11.04 1.53 -11.13
C TYR A 26 -9.94 2.41 -11.75
N ALA A 27 -9.56 3.48 -11.08
CA ALA A 27 -8.50 4.40 -11.49
C ALA A 27 -7.89 5.04 -10.25
N ALA A 28 -6.67 5.56 -10.36
CA ALA A 28 -6.02 6.24 -9.24
C ALA A 28 -6.92 7.36 -8.67
N PRO A 29 -7.33 7.29 -7.39
CA PRO A 29 -8.24 8.26 -6.81
C PRO A 29 -7.50 9.58 -6.52
N THR A 30 -8.25 10.68 -6.46
CA THR A 30 -7.72 11.96 -5.99
C THR A 30 -7.21 11.81 -4.56
N SER A 31 -5.92 12.10 -4.36
CA SER A 31 -5.32 12.09 -3.02
C SER A 31 -5.93 13.20 -2.16
N LEU A 32 -6.27 12.86 -0.93
CA LEU A 32 -6.68 13.78 0.13
C LEU A 32 -5.53 14.08 1.11
N GLY A 33 -4.30 13.77 0.69
CA GLY A 33 -3.07 14.02 1.44
C GLY A 33 -2.20 12.79 1.61
N ALA A 34 -0.91 13.02 1.85
CA ALA A 34 0.02 11.98 2.25
C ALA A 34 -0.21 11.60 3.72
N LEU A 35 -0.22 10.30 4.00
CA LEU A 35 -0.26 9.76 5.36
C LEU A 35 1.15 9.73 5.95
N PRO A 36 1.34 10.17 7.21
CA PRO A 36 2.60 9.97 7.92
C PRO A 36 2.79 8.49 8.25
N PHE A 37 4.01 8.13 8.63
CA PHE A 37 4.33 6.83 9.21
C PHE A 37 5.48 6.99 10.19
N CYS A 38 5.62 6.02 11.11
CA CYS A 38 6.85 5.87 11.89
C CYS A 38 7.44 4.48 11.69
N THR A 39 8.76 4.38 11.90
CA THR A 39 9.51 3.13 11.79
C THR A 39 9.68 2.51 13.18
N GLY A 40 9.35 1.23 13.32
CA GLY A 40 9.62 0.39 14.49
C GLY A 40 10.49 -0.81 14.14
N SER A 41 10.67 -1.73 15.09
CA SER A 41 11.44 -2.97 14.87
C SER A 41 10.82 -3.87 13.81
N GLU A 42 9.49 -3.89 13.74
CA GLU A 42 8.70 -4.75 12.85
C GLU A 42 8.35 -4.08 11.51
N GLY A 43 8.93 -2.92 11.19
CA GLY A 43 8.64 -2.18 9.96
C GLY A 43 7.92 -0.85 10.19
N LEU A 44 6.95 -0.51 9.33
CA LEU A 44 6.24 0.77 9.39
C LEU A 44 4.90 0.64 10.12
N THR A 45 4.52 1.68 10.84
CA THR A 45 3.15 1.90 11.30
C THR A 45 2.55 3.04 10.52
N VAL A 46 1.40 2.82 9.89
CA VAL A 46 0.68 3.80 9.03
C VAL A 46 -0.74 3.97 9.59
N PRO A 47 -1.26 5.20 9.70
CA PRO A 47 -2.64 5.41 10.11
C PRO A 47 -3.58 5.06 8.97
N SER A 48 -4.70 4.41 9.29
CA SER A 48 -5.82 4.12 8.41
C SER A 48 -7.09 4.66 9.08
N PRO A 49 -7.43 5.94 8.89
CA PRO A 49 -8.64 6.54 9.45
C PRO A 49 -9.91 5.87 8.93
N ASP A 50 -10.96 5.85 9.76
CA ASP A 50 -12.24 5.24 9.38
C ASP A 50 -12.91 6.03 8.25
N GLY A 51 -13.53 5.33 7.30
CA GLY A 51 -14.14 5.94 6.11
C GLY A 51 -13.15 6.44 5.06
N GLU A 52 -11.85 6.24 5.28
CA GLU A 52 -10.79 6.50 4.32
C GLU A 52 -10.19 5.18 3.82
N ALA A 53 -9.59 5.22 2.63
CA ALA A 53 -8.75 4.16 2.10
C ALA A 53 -7.40 4.75 1.72
N LEU A 54 -6.40 3.88 1.54
CA LEU A 54 -5.06 4.28 1.16
C LEU A 54 -4.59 3.58 -0.11
N TRP A 55 -3.66 4.20 -0.79
CA TRP A 55 -2.89 3.60 -1.86
C TRP A 55 -1.41 3.90 -1.67
N ILE A 56 -0.56 3.04 -2.22
CA ILE A 56 0.89 3.11 -2.03
C ILE A 56 1.51 3.62 -3.31
N GLY A 57 2.14 4.80 -3.24
CA GLY A 57 2.96 5.33 -4.31
C GLY A 57 4.31 4.64 -4.37
N LEU A 58 4.75 4.27 -5.58
CA LEU A 58 6.04 3.65 -5.86
C LEU A 58 6.93 4.67 -6.56
N LEU A 59 7.91 5.20 -5.84
CA LEU A 59 8.73 6.33 -6.28
C LEU A 59 10.14 5.85 -6.66
N THR A 60 10.49 6.01 -7.93
CA THR A 60 11.85 5.79 -8.42
C THR A 60 12.56 7.14 -8.57
N ARG A 61 13.69 7.33 -7.89
CA ARG A 61 14.47 8.59 -7.99
C ARG A 61 15.19 8.73 -9.32
N THR A 62 15.58 7.60 -9.91
CA THR A 62 16.15 7.50 -11.25
C THR A 62 15.42 6.38 -11.97
N VAL A 63 15.24 6.48 -13.29
CA VAL A 63 14.75 5.35 -14.08
C VAL A 63 15.79 4.23 -13.97
N PRO A 64 15.48 3.11 -13.30
CA PRO A 64 16.46 2.05 -13.13
C PRO A 64 16.71 1.39 -14.49
N SER A 65 17.96 1.00 -14.76
CA SER A 65 18.33 0.29 -15.99
C SER A 65 17.63 -1.07 -16.09
N ASP A 66 17.36 -1.68 -14.95
CA ASP A 66 16.57 -2.90 -14.81
C ASP A 66 15.30 -2.60 -13.99
N PRO A 67 14.10 -3.01 -14.46
CA PRO A 67 12.88 -2.85 -13.70
C PRO A 67 12.95 -3.54 -12.33
N LEU A 68 12.24 -2.95 -11.37
CA LEU A 68 11.96 -3.60 -10.09
C LEU A 68 10.63 -4.33 -10.18
N LEU A 69 10.58 -5.53 -9.61
CA LEU A 69 9.35 -6.25 -9.36
C LEU A 69 8.88 -5.93 -7.94
N VAL A 70 7.61 -5.54 -7.82
CA VAL A 70 6.96 -5.27 -6.53
C VAL A 70 5.73 -6.18 -6.37
N ALA A 71 5.61 -6.81 -5.21
CA ALA A 71 4.44 -7.56 -4.80
C ALA A 71 3.92 -7.04 -3.45
N MET A 72 2.67 -7.37 -3.14
CA MET A 72 2.02 -6.96 -1.90
C MET A 72 1.20 -8.11 -1.35
N LEU A 73 1.52 -8.54 -0.13
CA LEU A 73 0.71 -9.47 0.63
C LEU A 73 -0.09 -8.67 1.66
N ALA A 74 -1.39 -8.96 1.76
CA ALA A 74 -2.29 -8.34 2.73
C ALA A 74 -2.74 -9.37 3.76
N LEU A 75 -2.70 -9.00 5.03
CA LEU A 75 -3.27 -9.78 6.12
C LEU A 75 -4.64 -9.22 6.46
N GLY A 76 -5.66 -10.04 6.26
CA GLY A 76 -7.03 -9.74 6.61
C GLY A 76 -7.25 -9.67 8.13
N ALA A 77 -8.29 -8.96 8.55
CA ALA A 77 -8.73 -8.97 9.95
C ALA A 77 -9.19 -10.35 10.44
N ASP A 78 -9.52 -11.25 9.52
CA ASP A 78 -9.84 -12.67 9.73
C ASP A 78 -8.59 -13.57 9.82
N GLY A 79 -7.39 -13.00 9.70
CA GLY A 79 -6.11 -13.70 9.72
C GLY A 79 -5.71 -14.33 8.37
N GLN A 80 -6.52 -14.17 7.32
CA GLN A 80 -6.20 -14.72 6.00
C GLN A 80 -5.18 -13.86 5.27
N HIS A 81 -4.26 -14.51 4.54
CA HIS A 81 -3.32 -13.82 3.68
C HIS A 81 -3.86 -13.77 2.26
N LEU A 82 -3.78 -12.60 1.64
CA LEU A 82 -4.15 -12.35 0.25
C LEU A 82 -2.93 -11.83 -0.51
N ASP A 83 -2.73 -12.31 -1.74
CA ASP A 83 -1.89 -11.60 -2.70
C ASP A 83 -2.72 -10.44 -3.27
N ALA A 84 -2.34 -9.22 -2.93
CA ALA A 84 -3.08 -8.05 -3.33
C ALA A 84 -2.90 -7.69 -4.81
N VAL A 85 -1.81 -8.12 -5.45
CA VAL A 85 -1.61 -7.91 -6.89
C VAL A 85 -2.39 -8.94 -7.70
N GLY A 86 -2.41 -10.19 -7.24
CA GLY A 86 -3.10 -11.31 -7.88
C GLY A 86 -4.59 -11.41 -7.54
N GLY A 87 -5.03 -10.81 -6.43
CA GLY A 87 -6.43 -10.79 -5.99
C GLY A 87 -6.93 -12.08 -5.35
N GLY A 88 -6.02 -13.02 -5.02
CA GLY A 88 -6.36 -14.34 -4.49
C GLY A 88 -5.69 -14.66 -3.14
N PRO A 89 -6.05 -15.78 -2.50
CA PRO A 89 -5.38 -16.26 -1.30
C PRO A 89 -3.87 -16.46 -1.52
N ALA A 90 -3.06 -16.06 -0.55
CA ALA A 90 -1.62 -16.31 -0.55
C ALA A 90 -1.27 -17.48 0.38
N GLU A 91 -0.41 -18.38 -0.10
CA GLU A 91 0.17 -19.45 0.72
C GLU A 91 1.44 -18.93 1.40
N GLY A 92 1.30 -18.55 2.69
CA GLY A 92 2.40 -18.03 3.48
C GLY A 92 2.93 -16.69 2.95
N THR A 93 4.24 -16.60 2.70
CA THR A 93 4.91 -15.36 2.30
C THR A 93 5.27 -15.31 0.81
N THR A 94 4.71 -16.19 -0.01
CA THR A 94 5.01 -16.26 -1.44
C THR A 94 3.95 -15.54 -2.26
N PRO A 95 4.29 -14.42 -2.95
CA PRO A 95 3.36 -13.75 -3.85
C PRO A 95 3.14 -14.55 -5.14
N LEU A 96 1.88 -14.61 -5.56
CA LEU A 96 1.38 -15.10 -6.84
C LEU A 96 1.69 -14.15 -7.99
N ALA A 97 1.66 -12.83 -7.74
CA ALA A 97 1.79 -11.82 -8.78
C ALA A 97 2.75 -10.69 -8.41
N TRP A 98 3.34 -10.09 -9.45
CA TRP A 98 4.30 -9.00 -9.33
C TRP A 98 3.96 -7.93 -10.37
N ILE A 99 4.02 -6.67 -9.97
CA ILE A 99 4.00 -5.54 -10.91
C ILE A 99 5.43 -5.09 -11.22
N ARG A 100 5.59 -4.44 -12.38
CA ARG A 100 6.86 -3.85 -12.80
C ARG A 100 6.88 -2.35 -12.52
N VAL A 101 8.00 -1.87 -12.00
CA VAL A 101 8.28 -0.45 -11.72
C VAL A 101 9.47 -0.04 -12.58
N PRO A 102 9.39 1.04 -13.38
CA PRO A 102 8.48 2.19 -13.21
C PRO A 102 7.19 2.20 -14.04
N GLU A 103 6.83 1.10 -14.71
CA GLU A 103 5.62 1.01 -15.53
C GLU A 103 4.35 1.21 -14.70
N MET A 104 4.27 0.54 -13.55
CA MET A 104 3.24 0.76 -12.53
C MET A 104 3.84 1.55 -11.38
N ARG A 105 3.25 2.72 -11.08
CA ARG A 105 3.77 3.65 -10.06
C ARG A 105 2.93 3.70 -8.78
N HIS A 106 1.95 2.83 -8.67
CA HIS A 106 1.08 2.76 -7.52
C HIS A 106 0.49 1.36 -7.33
N LEU A 107 0.18 1.03 -6.08
CA LEU A 107 -0.68 -0.08 -5.69
C LEU A 107 -1.96 0.52 -5.11
N LEU A 108 -3.06 0.41 -5.87
CA LEU A 108 -4.34 1.04 -5.51
C LEU A 108 -5.13 0.26 -4.45
N GLY A 109 -4.85 -1.04 -4.32
CA GLY A 109 -5.52 -1.91 -3.38
C GLY A 109 -5.29 -3.39 -3.70
N ILE A 110 -6.29 -4.23 -3.39
CA ILE A 110 -6.29 -5.67 -3.66
C ILE A 110 -7.04 -5.92 -4.96
N ALA A 111 -6.44 -6.60 -5.94
CA ALA A 111 -7.07 -6.85 -7.23
C ALA A 111 -8.44 -7.54 -7.07
N HIS A 112 -9.40 -7.08 -7.85
CA HIS A 112 -10.79 -7.54 -7.88
C HIS A 112 -11.09 -8.21 -9.21
N HIS A 113 -12.10 -9.10 -9.25
CA HIS A 113 -12.46 -9.82 -10.47
C HIS A 113 -13.05 -8.94 -11.58
N ASP A 114 -13.60 -7.77 -11.24
CA ASP A 114 -14.16 -6.81 -12.19
C ASP A 114 -13.10 -5.82 -12.75
N ASP A 115 -11.85 -6.25 -12.93
CA ASP A 115 -10.74 -5.40 -13.41
C ASP A 115 -10.42 -4.16 -12.54
N GLY A 116 -10.99 -4.08 -11.34
CA GLY A 116 -10.75 -3.03 -10.36
C GLY A 116 -9.88 -3.50 -9.20
N TRP A 117 -9.81 -2.67 -8.15
CA TRP A 117 -9.15 -2.99 -6.89
C TRP A 117 -10.10 -2.75 -5.73
N TRP A 118 -10.23 -3.70 -4.82
CA TRP A 118 -10.76 -3.43 -3.50
C TRP A 118 -9.89 -2.35 -2.83
N ALA A 119 -10.55 -1.30 -2.35
CA ALA A 119 -9.94 -0.21 -1.62
C ALA A 119 -9.27 -0.75 -0.35
N LEU A 120 -8.00 -0.41 -0.19
CA LEU A 120 -7.19 -0.86 0.92
C LEU A 120 -7.47 0.00 2.16
N ALA A 121 -8.08 -0.62 3.17
CA ALA A 121 -8.40 0.01 4.45
C ALA A 121 -8.30 -1.01 5.59
N ARG A 122 -8.00 -0.51 6.80
CA ARG A 122 -8.02 -1.31 8.04
C ARG A 122 -9.39 -1.91 8.29
N GLU A 123 -10.43 -1.11 8.12
CA GLU A 123 -11.82 -1.52 8.22
C GLU A 123 -12.53 -1.21 6.91
N ALA A 124 -13.05 -2.25 6.26
CA ALA A 124 -13.83 -2.09 5.04
C ALA A 124 -15.22 -1.54 5.36
N VAL A 125 -15.60 -0.45 4.68
CA VAL A 125 -16.94 0.15 4.84
C VAL A 125 -18.00 -0.63 4.07
N PHE A 126 -17.63 -1.18 2.91
CA PHE A 126 -18.55 -1.96 2.08
C PHE A 126 -18.57 -3.42 2.51
N ALA A 127 -19.77 -3.97 2.72
CA ALA A 127 -19.94 -5.37 3.10
C ALA A 127 -19.41 -6.31 2.01
N GLY A 128 -18.47 -7.18 2.37
CA GLY A 128 -17.82 -8.13 1.46
C GLY A 128 -16.48 -7.64 0.89
N ALA A 129 -16.12 -6.37 1.07
CA ALA A 129 -14.76 -5.92 0.80
C ALA A 129 -13.81 -6.38 1.92
N PRO A 130 -12.55 -6.74 1.60
CA PRO A 130 -11.58 -7.19 2.58
C PRO A 130 -11.12 -6.05 3.50
N SER A 131 -11.14 -6.31 4.80
CA SER A 131 -10.46 -5.46 5.80
C SER A 131 -9.00 -5.92 5.93
N CYS A 132 -8.04 -5.00 5.99
CA CYS A 132 -6.61 -5.31 5.98
C CYS A 132 -5.89 -4.72 7.19
N ILE A 133 -5.40 -5.55 8.11
CA ILE A 133 -4.72 -5.06 9.32
C ILE A 133 -3.22 -4.83 9.12
N SER A 134 -2.61 -5.54 8.17
CA SER A 134 -1.19 -5.34 7.83
C SER A 134 -0.87 -5.72 6.40
N LEU A 135 0.22 -5.19 5.88
CA LEU A 135 0.75 -5.46 4.56
C LEU A 135 2.21 -5.88 4.65
N THR A 136 2.65 -6.69 3.70
CA THR A 136 4.07 -6.89 3.40
C THR A 136 4.32 -6.51 1.96
N LEU A 137 5.11 -5.45 1.75
CA LEU A 137 5.64 -5.12 0.43
C LEU A 137 6.92 -5.91 0.20
N LEU A 138 7.02 -6.52 -0.97
CA LEU A 138 8.19 -7.26 -1.42
C LEU A 138 8.74 -6.58 -2.66
N ALA A 139 10.03 -6.30 -2.69
CA ALA A 139 10.70 -5.71 -3.83
C ALA A 139 11.98 -6.47 -4.19
N ARG A 140 12.16 -6.75 -5.48
CA ARG A 140 13.39 -7.36 -6.01
C ARG A 140 13.70 -6.82 -7.40
N PRO A 141 14.96 -6.84 -7.86
CA PRO A 141 15.23 -6.58 -9.26
C PRO A 141 14.61 -7.67 -10.13
N GLU A 142 14.18 -7.32 -11.35
CA GLU A 142 13.71 -8.31 -12.32
C GLU A 142 14.84 -9.28 -12.73
N ARG A 143 16.09 -8.80 -12.68
CA ARG A 143 17.30 -9.58 -12.98
C ARG A 143 18.37 -9.39 -11.90
N PRO A 144 18.96 -10.47 -11.37
CA PRO A 144 18.62 -11.88 -11.61
C PRO A 144 17.29 -12.27 -10.93
N ARG A 145 16.48 -13.11 -11.58
CA ARG A 145 15.13 -13.51 -11.09
C ARG A 145 15.12 -14.18 -9.71
N HIS A 146 16.25 -14.74 -9.29
CA HIS A 146 16.42 -15.42 -8.00
C HIS A 146 16.96 -14.51 -6.89
N ALA A 147 17.10 -13.20 -7.14
CA ALA A 147 17.44 -12.27 -6.08
C ALA A 147 16.39 -12.34 -4.96
N ALA A 148 16.87 -12.40 -3.72
CA ALA A 148 16.02 -12.31 -2.55
C ALA A 148 15.27 -10.98 -2.56
N ALA A 149 13.98 -11.03 -2.23
CA ALA A 149 13.19 -9.82 -2.09
C ALA A 149 13.54 -9.12 -0.78
N VAL A 150 13.64 -7.79 -0.84
CA VAL A 150 13.58 -6.94 0.34
C VAL A 150 12.12 -6.89 0.76
N ALA A 151 11.85 -7.17 2.03
CA ALA A 151 10.52 -7.13 2.62
C ALA A 151 10.36 -5.90 3.52
N LEU A 152 9.19 -5.28 3.44
CA LEU A 152 8.77 -4.21 4.33
C LEU A 152 7.38 -4.53 4.88
N SER A 153 7.34 -4.82 6.17
CA SER A 153 6.10 -4.98 6.92
C SER A 153 5.52 -3.62 7.27
N ILE A 154 4.20 -3.50 7.14
CA ILE A 154 3.44 -2.27 7.33
C ILE A 154 2.20 -2.63 8.15
N GLN A 155 2.07 -2.06 9.33
CA GLN A 155 0.89 -2.20 10.18
C GLN A 155 -0.06 -1.03 9.95
N LEU A 156 -1.34 -1.34 9.73
CA LEU A 156 -2.40 -0.34 9.62
C LEU A 156 -3.08 -0.18 10.98
N THR A 157 -3.12 1.05 11.47
CA THR A 157 -3.63 1.37 12.82
C THR A 157 -4.69 2.45 12.75
N ASP A 158 -5.60 2.48 13.73
CA ASP A 158 -6.48 3.64 13.86
C ASP A 158 -5.66 4.90 14.21
N PRO A 159 -6.19 6.11 13.94
CA PRO A 159 -5.45 7.35 14.17
C PRO A 159 -5.01 7.54 15.62
N VAL A 160 -5.80 7.13 16.61
CA VAL A 160 -5.46 7.34 18.03
C VAL A 160 -4.29 6.45 18.44
N ALA A 161 -4.31 5.18 18.05
CA ALA A 161 -3.20 4.26 18.25
C ALA A 161 -1.94 4.74 17.52
N PHE A 162 -2.07 5.19 16.27
CA PHE A 162 -0.95 5.77 15.51
C PHE A 162 -0.32 6.95 16.23
N GLU A 163 -1.11 7.93 16.66
CA GLU A 163 -0.60 9.13 17.34
C GLU A 163 0.09 8.79 18.66
N SER A 164 -0.43 7.80 19.39
CA SER A 164 0.20 7.28 20.61
C SER A 164 1.53 6.59 20.35
N ILE A 165 1.62 5.75 19.31
CA ILE A 165 2.84 4.99 18.99
C ILE A 165 3.90 5.91 18.37
N CYS A 166 3.51 6.70 17.38
CA CYS A 166 4.41 7.48 16.55
C CYS A 166 4.65 8.91 17.06
N GLN A 167 3.96 9.33 18.13
CA GLN A 167 4.07 10.68 18.72
C GLN A 167 3.92 11.79 17.67
N THR A 168 3.10 11.53 16.63
CA THR A 168 2.93 12.39 15.45
C THR A 168 1.47 12.41 15.09
N ARG A 169 0.90 13.61 14.88
CA ARG A 169 -0.51 13.77 14.52
C ARG A 169 -0.81 13.33 13.08
N VAL A 170 -1.98 12.77 12.85
CA VAL A 170 -2.50 12.54 11.51
C VAL A 170 -2.97 13.89 10.94
N PRO A 171 -2.42 14.36 9.80
CA PRO A 171 -2.86 15.63 9.21
C PRO A 171 -4.36 15.61 8.85
N PRO A 172 -5.04 16.77 8.78
CA PRO A 172 -6.41 16.86 8.27
C PRO A 172 -6.46 16.62 6.75
N LEU A 173 -7.62 16.21 6.24
CA LEU A 173 -7.86 16.01 4.80
C LEU A 173 -7.60 17.28 4.01
N ARG A 174 -6.99 17.14 2.83
CA ARG A 174 -6.69 18.24 1.91
C ARG A 174 -7.28 17.92 0.53
N PRO A 175 -8.48 18.43 0.21
CA PRO A 175 -9.13 18.21 -1.08
C PRO A 175 -8.28 18.64 -2.28
N ASP A 176 -7.44 19.67 -2.08
CA ASP A 176 -6.56 20.24 -3.12
C ASP A 176 -5.17 19.59 -3.14
N SER A 177 -5.00 18.42 -2.51
CA SER A 177 -3.71 17.75 -2.46
C SER A 177 -3.34 17.17 -3.84
N ALA A 178 -2.54 17.91 -4.61
CA ALA A 178 -1.94 17.37 -5.82
C ALA A 178 -0.99 16.22 -5.45
N TYR A 179 -1.27 15.02 -5.95
CA TYR A 179 -0.31 13.93 -6.01
C TYR A 179 -0.05 13.56 -7.47
N GLY A 180 1.20 13.62 -7.91
CA GLY A 180 1.63 13.01 -9.16
C GLY A 180 1.17 13.67 -10.47
N THR A 181 0.82 14.97 -10.49
CA THR A 181 0.77 15.73 -11.75
C THR A 181 2.19 16.13 -12.16
N VAL A 182 2.92 15.20 -12.78
CA VAL A 182 4.08 15.50 -13.62
C VAL A 182 4.07 14.60 -14.83
#